data_AF-A0A7K4EXG9-F1
#
_entry.id   AF-A0A7K4EXG9-F1
#
_cell.length_a   1.000
_cell.length_b   1.000
_cell.length_c   1.000
_cell.angle_alpha   90.00
_cell.angle_beta   90.00
_cell.angle_gamma   90.00
#
_symmetry.space_group_name_H-M   'P 1'
#
loop_
_entity.id
_entity.type
_entity.pdbx_description
1 polymer ?
#
loop_
_entity_poly.entity_id
_entity_poly.type
_entity_poly.pdbx_seq_one_letter_code
_entity_poly.pdbx_strand_id
1 'polypeptide(L)'
;DSLIKIIAIVLVVSTVSAFLLTLYNGPLEPIAGFEPKDLWDISGIFFLLALMGWMPTAVDLSSWNSLWTLERMKQTQYKPSLKETLFEFRLAYLITGILAIMFVTLGSFIFYGSGEELPNSNSLFAHEIVTLYTKTIGDWSYIIIAASAFTVMFGTILAVFDGYSRSLQRTVELIFTKNEEQIRTKFRSFYVIFLIVISAGSLTVIFQFGNNLKELVDFATVLSFVIAPIIAIFNFRLVTGKYLDKEHRPSTLLKILSFTGIVFLGGFAIFFLFIKFLQ
;
A
#
# COMPACT_ATOMS: atom_id res chain seq x y z
N ASP A 1 -9.58 -10.81 -13.62
CA ASP A 1 -10.57 -10.25 -12.68
C ASP A 1 -11.22 -11.28 -11.77
N SER A 2 -12.01 -12.24 -12.27
CA SER A 2 -12.82 -13.12 -11.40
C SER A 2 -12.02 -14.00 -10.45
N LEU A 3 -10.89 -14.58 -10.91
CA LEU A 3 -10.03 -15.43 -10.07
C LEU A 3 -9.37 -14.64 -8.93
N ILE A 4 -8.87 -13.44 -9.20
CA ILE A 4 -8.25 -12.56 -8.19
C ILE A 4 -9.29 -12.18 -7.12
N LYS A 5 -10.55 -11.90 -7.53
CA LYS A 5 -11.63 -11.61 -6.58
C LYS A 5 -11.93 -12.79 -5.67
N ILE A 6 -12.00 -14.01 -6.22
CA ILE A 6 -12.23 -15.22 -5.42
C ILE A 6 -11.10 -15.39 -4.40
N ILE A 7 -9.85 -15.23 -4.83
CA ILE A 7 -8.68 -15.41 -3.94
C ILE A 7 -8.62 -14.32 -2.86
N ALA A 8 -8.94 -13.07 -3.20
CA ALA A 8 -9.06 -12.01 -2.22
C ALA A 8 -10.17 -12.29 -1.18
N ILE A 9 -11.32 -12.82 -1.61
CA ILE A 9 -12.40 -13.22 -0.70
C ILE A 9 -11.94 -14.36 0.23
N VAL A 10 -11.25 -15.37 -0.31
CA VAL A 10 -10.69 -16.47 0.50
C VAL A 10 -9.74 -15.93 1.57
N LEU A 11 -8.85 -15.01 1.22
CA LEU A 11 -7.92 -14.42 2.18
C LEU A 11 -8.66 -13.60 3.26
N VAL A 12 -9.64 -12.78 2.86
CA VAL A 12 -10.46 -11.99 3.80
C VAL A 12 -11.22 -12.89 4.75
N VAL A 13 -11.93 -13.90 4.25
CA VAL A 13 -12.67 -14.86 5.08
C VAL A 13 -11.72 -15.60 6.02
N SER A 14 -10.55 -16.01 5.53
CA SER A 14 -9.55 -16.68 6.36
C SER A 14 -8.99 -15.78 7.46
N THR A 15 -8.80 -14.50 7.16
CA THR A 15 -8.35 -13.48 8.14
C THR A 15 -9.41 -13.26 9.21
N VAL A 16 -10.68 -13.14 8.81
CA VAL A 16 -11.80 -13.02 9.76
C VAL A 16 -11.90 -14.27 10.64
N SER A 17 -11.80 -15.47 10.05
CA SER A 17 -11.83 -16.73 10.80
C SER A 17 -10.66 -16.85 11.77
N ALA A 18 -9.44 -16.55 11.34
CA ALA A 18 -8.26 -16.53 12.21
C ALA A 18 -8.48 -15.55 13.37
N PHE A 19 -8.90 -14.32 13.07
CA PHE A 19 -9.17 -13.31 14.09
C PHE A 19 -10.19 -13.78 15.13
N LEU A 20 -11.32 -14.36 14.72
CA LEU A 20 -12.35 -14.86 15.65
C LEU A 20 -11.85 -16.02 16.51
N LEU A 21 -11.10 -16.96 15.93
CA LEU A 21 -10.52 -18.09 16.66
C LEU A 21 -9.44 -17.63 17.64
N THR A 22 -8.59 -16.67 17.24
CA THR A 22 -7.58 -16.07 18.12
C THR A 22 -8.25 -15.35 19.29
N LEU A 23 -9.33 -14.59 19.06
CA LEU A 23 -10.08 -13.97 20.15
C LEU A 23 -10.72 -14.99 21.09
N TYR A 24 -11.20 -16.12 20.56
CA TYR A 24 -11.76 -17.21 21.36
C TYR A 24 -10.72 -17.90 22.24
N ASN A 25 -9.52 -18.13 21.71
CA ASN A 25 -8.42 -18.77 22.44
C ASN A 25 -7.76 -17.83 23.47
N GLY A 26 -7.88 -16.52 23.28
CA GLY A 26 -7.23 -15.51 24.12
C GLY A 26 -5.78 -15.22 23.70
N PRO A 27 -5.16 -14.17 24.28
CA PRO A 27 -3.79 -13.84 24.00
C PRO A 27 -2.83 -14.88 24.60
N LEU A 28 -1.68 -15.07 23.95
CA LEU A 28 -0.61 -15.91 24.47
C LEU A 28 -0.10 -15.36 25.82
N GLU A 29 0.18 -16.26 26.78
CA GLU A 29 0.77 -15.89 28.06
C GLU A 29 2.22 -15.43 27.85
N PRO A 30 2.59 -14.19 28.28
CA PRO A 30 3.95 -13.71 28.11
C PRO A 30 4.98 -14.60 28.81
N ILE A 31 6.13 -14.79 28.18
CA ILE A 31 7.26 -15.49 28.79
C ILE A 31 7.72 -14.80 30.08
N ALA A 32 8.29 -15.56 31.00
CA ALA A 32 8.82 -15.03 32.25
C ALA A 32 9.89 -13.96 31.98
N GLY A 33 9.71 -12.78 32.59
CA GLY A 33 10.63 -11.64 32.41
C GLY A 33 10.38 -10.82 31.15
N PHE A 34 9.26 -11.01 30.46
CA PHE A 34 8.87 -10.14 29.34
C PHE A 34 8.63 -8.70 29.82
N GLU A 35 9.39 -7.76 29.26
CA GLU A 35 9.19 -6.33 29.45
C GLU A 35 8.64 -5.70 28.14
N PRO A 36 7.45 -5.08 28.19
CA PRO A 36 6.94 -4.28 27.08
C PRO A 36 7.91 -3.18 26.66
N LYS A 37 8.13 -3.03 25.35
CA LYS A 37 8.82 -1.85 24.81
C LYS A 37 7.96 -0.61 25.02
N ASP A 38 8.54 0.45 25.56
CA ASP A 38 7.87 1.74 25.66
C ASP A 38 7.69 2.33 24.25
N LEU A 39 6.51 2.90 23.99
CA LEU A 39 6.20 3.56 22.73
C LEU A 39 6.42 5.07 22.78
N TRP A 40 6.56 5.63 23.98
CA TRP A 40 6.71 7.07 24.21
C TRP A 40 8.17 7.53 24.21
N ASP A 41 9.11 6.61 24.04
CA ASP A 41 10.48 6.96 23.75
C ASP A 41 10.63 7.43 22.29
N ILE A 42 11.79 8.00 21.97
CA ILE A 42 12.07 8.56 20.65
C ILE A 42 11.90 7.48 19.56
N SER A 43 12.39 6.26 19.83
CA SER A 43 12.33 5.13 18.89
C SER A 43 10.90 4.67 18.60
N GLY A 44 10.06 4.57 19.64
CA GLY A 44 8.66 4.20 19.58
C GLY A 44 7.82 5.24 18.84
N ILE A 45 8.07 6.54 19.08
CA ILE A 45 7.43 7.62 18.33
C ILE A 45 7.82 7.55 16.84
N PHE A 46 9.09 7.29 16.51
CA PHE A 46 9.50 7.10 15.11
C PHE A 46 8.84 5.89 14.47
N PHE A 47 8.73 4.78 15.19
CA PHE A 47 8.04 3.59 14.71
C PHE A 47 6.56 3.87 14.41
N LEU A 48 5.85 4.54 15.32
CA LEU A 48 4.46 4.93 15.13
C LEU A 48 4.28 5.85 13.92
N LEU A 49 5.15 6.86 13.78
CA LEU A 49 5.06 7.78 12.65
C LEU A 49 5.38 7.10 11.32
N ALA A 50 6.36 6.19 11.29
CA ALA A 50 6.66 5.38 10.12
C ALA A 50 5.46 4.51 9.69
N LEU A 51 4.76 3.92 10.66
CA LEU A 51 3.54 3.13 10.42
C LEU A 51 2.38 3.99 9.92
N MET A 52 2.24 5.23 10.41
CA MET A 52 1.12 6.12 10.06
C MET A 52 1.13 6.57 8.60
N GLY A 53 2.27 6.97 8.04
CA GLY A 53 2.27 7.62 6.72
C GLY A 53 2.23 6.70 5.51
N TRP A 54 2.22 5.38 5.71
CA TRP A 54 2.03 4.40 4.65
C TRP A 54 0.56 3.95 4.49
N MET A 55 -0.34 4.34 5.40
CA MET A 55 -1.71 3.83 5.43
C MET A 55 -2.75 4.71 4.72
N PRO A 56 -3.74 4.11 4.04
CA PRO A 56 -3.81 2.71 3.59
C PRO A 56 -3.10 2.47 2.26
N THR A 57 -2.65 3.52 1.58
CA THR A 57 -1.97 3.41 0.29
C THR A 57 -1.10 4.63 0.00
N ALA A 58 -0.14 4.48 -0.91
CA ALA A 58 0.72 5.56 -1.35
C ALA A 58 -0.07 6.63 -2.13
N VAL A 59 0.31 7.90 -1.95
CA VAL A 59 -0.44 9.06 -2.49
C VAL A 59 -0.40 9.11 -4.02
N ASP A 60 0.58 8.46 -4.64
CA ASP A 60 0.77 8.35 -6.09
C ASP A 60 -0.27 7.46 -6.78
N LEU A 61 -0.94 6.57 -6.04
CA LEU A 61 -2.02 5.69 -6.56
C LEU A 61 -3.14 6.49 -7.25
N SER A 62 -3.36 7.73 -6.83
CA SER A 62 -4.30 8.68 -7.45
C SER A 62 -4.15 8.77 -8.99
N SER A 63 -2.92 8.74 -9.49
CA SER A 63 -2.62 8.79 -10.93
C SER A 63 -3.01 7.49 -11.65
N TRP A 64 -2.69 6.33 -11.06
CA TRP A 64 -2.98 5.02 -11.65
C TRP A 64 -4.47 4.76 -11.68
N ASN A 65 -5.16 5.05 -10.57
CA ASN A 65 -6.59 4.88 -10.46
C ASN A 65 -7.32 5.72 -11.52
N SER A 66 -6.87 6.95 -11.76
CA SER A 66 -7.41 7.79 -12.83
C SER A 66 -7.24 7.16 -14.22
N LEU A 67 -6.05 6.63 -14.54
CA LEU A 67 -5.78 5.98 -15.82
C LEU A 67 -6.56 4.66 -15.99
N TRP A 68 -6.62 3.84 -14.95
CA TRP A 68 -7.42 2.60 -14.96
C TRP A 68 -8.90 2.87 -15.09
N THR A 69 -9.42 3.91 -14.44
CA THR A 69 -10.81 4.31 -14.58
C THR A 69 -11.11 4.71 -16.02
N LEU A 70 -10.26 5.54 -16.65
CA LEU A 70 -10.43 5.91 -18.06
C LEU A 70 -10.38 4.71 -18.99
N GLU A 71 -9.47 3.77 -18.76
CA GLU A 71 -9.36 2.55 -19.58
C GLU A 71 -10.54 1.59 -19.35
N ARG A 72 -11.03 1.48 -18.12
CA ARG A 72 -12.22 0.69 -17.81
C ARG A 72 -13.44 1.28 -18.50
N MET A 73 -13.61 2.61 -18.49
CA MET A 73 -14.70 3.29 -19.20
C MET A 73 -14.68 3.00 -20.71
N LYS A 74 -13.49 2.96 -21.33
CA LYS A 74 -13.33 2.58 -22.73
C LYS A 74 -13.67 1.10 -22.97
N GLN A 75 -13.30 0.22 -22.06
CA GLN A 75 -13.57 -1.22 -22.20
C GLN A 75 -15.04 -1.58 -21.99
N THR A 76 -15.69 -0.96 -21.01
CA THR A 76 -17.07 -1.28 -20.64
C THR A 76 -18.12 -0.38 -21.30
N GLN A 77 -17.69 0.70 -21.95
CA GLN A 77 -18.56 1.77 -22.47
C GLN A 77 -19.48 2.38 -21.40
N TYR A 78 -19.08 2.27 -20.13
CA TYR A 78 -19.81 2.78 -18.99
C TYR A 78 -19.00 3.84 -18.25
N LYS A 79 -19.63 4.99 -18.00
CA LYS A 79 -19.05 6.10 -17.25
C LYS A 79 -19.66 6.12 -15.85
N PRO A 80 -18.93 5.70 -14.80
CA PRO A 80 -19.43 5.77 -13.44
C PRO A 80 -19.63 7.23 -13.04
N SER A 81 -20.67 7.47 -12.24
CA SER A 81 -20.86 8.76 -11.57
C SER A 81 -19.83 8.94 -10.46
N LEU A 82 -19.53 10.20 -10.11
CA LEU A 82 -18.63 10.50 -8.99
C LEU A 82 -19.12 9.86 -7.68
N LYS A 83 -20.44 9.78 -7.48
CA LYS A 83 -21.05 9.17 -6.29
C LYS A 83 -20.75 7.68 -6.20
N GLU A 84 -20.86 6.95 -7.31
CA GLU A 84 -20.53 5.52 -7.39
C GLU A 84 -19.04 5.28 -7.11
N THR A 85 -18.16 6.04 -7.77
CA THR A 85 -16.71 5.95 -7.56
C THR A 85 -16.32 6.25 -6.11
N LEU A 86 -16.90 7.29 -5.50
CA LEU A 86 -16.63 7.62 -4.09
C LEU A 86 -17.18 6.57 -3.13
N PHE A 87 -18.33 5.96 -3.44
CA PHE A 87 -18.89 4.88 -2.62
C PHE A 87 -17.98 3.65 -2.65
N GLU A 88 -17.54 3.22 -3.84
CA GLU A 88 -16.61 2.10 -4.00
C GLU A 88 -15.31 2.36 -3.23
N PHE A 89 -14.72 3.56 -3.38
CA PHE A 89 -13.50 3.92 -2.67
C PHE A 89 -13.69 3.89 -1.15
N ARG A 90 -14.78 4.47 -0.62
CA ARG A 90 -15.06 4.48 0.82
C ARG A 90 -15.31 3.10 1.39
N LEU A 91 -16.00 2.23 0.64
CA LEU A 91 -16.24 0.85 1.05
C LEU A 91 -14.92 0.08 1.14
N ALA A 92 -14.07 0.17 0.12
CA ALA A 92 -12.75 -0.44 0.14
C ALA A 92 -11.89 0.10 1.29
N TYR A 93 -11.88 1.42 1.49
CA TYR A 93 -11.16 2.07 2.58
C TYR A 93 -11.62 1.58 3.96
N LEU A 94 -12.94 1.44 4.16
CA LEU A 94 -13.51 0.93 5.41
C LEU A 94 -13.11 -0.53 5.65
N ILE A 95 -13.21 -1.39 4.63
CA ILE A 95 -12.81 -2.80 4.72
C ILE A 95 -11.33 -2.90 5.10
N THR A 96 -10.45 -2.12 4.46
CA THR A 96 -9.02 -2.11 4.80
C THR A 96 -8.78 -1.63 6.23
N GLY A 97 -9.51 -0.62 6.70
CA GLY A 97 -9.42 -0.16 8.10
C GLY A 97 -9.81 -1.24 9.11
N ILE A 98 -10.88 -2.00 8.82
CA ILE A 98 -11.31 -3.14 9.66
C ILE A 98 -10.24 -4.24 9.66
N LEU A 99 -9.70 -4.59 8.49
CA LEU A 99 -8.65 -5.61 8.37
C LEU A 99 -7.38 -5.19 9.11
N ALA A 100 -7.01 -3.91 9.12
CA ALA A 100 -5.85 -3.43 9.87
C ALA A 100 -6.00 -3.71 11.37
N ILE A 101 -7.18 -3.49 11.95
CA ILE A 101 -7.48 -3.81 13.36
C ILE A 101 -7.36 -5.33 13.59
N MET A 102 -7.87 -6.15 12.67
CA MET A 102 -7.75 -7.62 12.77
C MET A 102 -6.28 -8.05 12.77
N PHE A 103 -5.46 -7.53 11.86
CA PHE A 103 -4.03 -7.85 11.80
C PHE A 103 -3.24 -7.41 13.03
N VAL A 104 -3.52 -6.21 13.55
CA VAL A 104 -2.90 -5.72 14.80
C VAL A 104 -3.28 -6.64 15.96
N THR A 105 -4.53 -7.08 16.03
CA THR A 105 -5.00 -8.00 17.09
C THR A 105 -4.35 -9.38 16.95
N LEU A 106 -4.31 -9.94 15.74
CA LEU A 106 -3.64 -11.21 15.46
C LEU A 106 -2.16 -11.16 15.87
N GLY A 107 -1.44 -10.11 15.46
CA GLY A 107 -0.05 -9.92 15.83
C GLY A 107 0.13 -9.79 17.34
N SER A 108 -0.74 -9.02 18.01
CA SER A 108 -0.71 -8.86 19.45
C SER A 108 -1.02 -10.15 20.22
N PHE A 109 -1.92 -11.01 19.74
CA PHE A 109 -2.29 -12.22 20.47
C PHE A 109 -1.30 -13.36 20.27
N ILE A 110 -0.59 -13.36 19.14
CA ILE A 110 0.28 -14.47 18.73
C ILE A 110 1.76 -14.20 19.02
N PHE A 111 2.22 -12.94 18.88
CA PHE A 111 3.65 -12.61 19.03
C PHE A 111 3.98 -11.79 20.28
N TYR A 112 3.04 -10.97 20.77
CA TYR A 112 3.35 -10.11 21.91
C TYR A 112 3.57 -10.94 23.18
N GLY A 113 4.77 -10.86 23.75
CA GLY A 113 5.15 -11.66 24.91
C GLY A 113 5.67 -13.06 24.59
N SER A 114 5.72 -13.51 23.33
CA SER A 114 6.20 -14.87 22.99
C SER A 114 7.71 -15.04 23.09
N GLY A 115 8.47 -13.94 23.02
CA GLY A 115 9.93 -13.96 22.90
C GLY A 115 10.45 -14.28 21.50
N GLU A 116 9.56 -14.59 20.56
CA GLU A 116 9.89 -14.80 19.15
C GLU A 116 9.91 -13.46 18.40
N GLU A 117 10.99 -13.18 17.67
CA GLU A 117 11.05 -12.05 16.74
C GLU A 117 10.72 -12.51 15.32
N LEU A 118 10.01 -11.68 14.56
CA LEU A 118 9.80 -11.95 13.14
C LEU A 118 11.15 -11.95 12.40
N PRO A 119 11.43 -12.97 11.58
CA PRO A 119 12.73 -13.11 10.95
C PRO A 119 12.99 -11.96 9.99
N ASN A 120 14.19 -11.40 10.05
CA ASN A 120 14.67 -10.39 9.10
C ASN A 120 15.16 -11.04 7.79
N SER A 121 14.33 -11.89 7.18
CA SER A 121 14.59 -12.58 5.91
C SER A 121 13.29 -12.65 5.10
N ASN A 122 13.34 -12.29 3.83
CA ASN A 122 12.14 -12.19 2.97
C ASN A 122 11.31 -13.48 2.94
N SER A 123 11.97 -14.64 2.77
CA SER A 123 11.29 -15.93 2.64
C SER A 123 10.79 -16.47 3.98
N LEU A 124 11.60 -16.35 5.03
CA LEU A 124 11.22 -16.79 6.38
C LEU A 124 10.08 -15.93 6.93
N PHE A 125 10.10 -14.62 6.66
CA PHE A 125 9.02 -13.72 7.05
C PHE A 125 7.70 -14.12 6.38
N ALA A 126 7.72 -14.38 5.07
CA ALA A 126 6.54 -14.84 4.35
C ALA A 126 6.01 -16.18 4.90
N HIS A 127 6.92 -17.10 5.28
CA HIS A 127 6.54 -18.36 5.92
C HIS A 127 5.85 -18.12 7.28
N GLU A 128 6.44 -17.31 8.16
CA GLU A 128 5.85 -16.99 9.47
C GLU A 128 4.46 -16.36 9.37
N ILE A 129 4.24 -15.48 8.38
CA ILE A 129 2.92 -14.89 8.13
C ILE A 129 1.89 -15.96 7.73
N VAL A 130 2.26 -16.97 6.96
CA VAL A 130 1.34 -18.09 6.64
C VAL A 130 1.10 -18.95 7.87
N THR A 131 2.16 -19.24 8.64
CA THR A 131 2.12 -20.06 9.85
C THR A 131 1.27 -19.43 10.95
N LEU A 132 1.13 -18.10 10.98
CA LEU A 132 0.18 -17.41 11.85
C LEU A 132 -1.24 -17.96 11.70
N TYR A 133 -1.68 -18.18 10.46
CA TYR A 133 -3.01 -18.71 10.18
C TYR A 133 -3.11 -20.18 10.56
N THR A 134 -2.06 -20.97 10.30
CA THR A 134 -2.09 -22.41 10.62
C THR A 134 -2.06 -22.68 12.12
N LYS A 135 -1.31 -21.88 12.90
CA LYS A 135 -1.34 -21.92 14.38
C LYS A 135 -2.75 -21.71 14.94
N THR A 136 -3.61 -20.99 14.21
CA THR A 136 -4.96 -20.63 14.65
C THR A 136 -6.06 -21.52 14.05
N ILE A 137 -5.98 -21.83 12.75
CA ILE A 137 -7.01 -22.55 11.97
C ILE A 137 -6.70 -24.06 11.86
N GLY A 138 -5.42 -24.43 11.94
CA GLY A 138 -4.90 -25.79 11.76
C GLY A 138 -4.04 -25.96 10.50
N ASP A 139 -3.18 -26.97 10.49
CA ASP A 139 -2.14 -27.16 9.47
C ASP A 139 -2.68 -27.33 8.04
N TRP A 140 -3.90 -27.88 7.89
CA TRP A 140 -4.56 -28.03 6.59
C TRP A 140 -4.77 -26.70 5.86
N SER A 141 -4.84 -25.58 6.60
CA SER A 141 -5.02 -24.26 6.00
C SER A 141 -3.75 -23.75 5.31
N TYR A 142 -2.57 -24.34 5.56
CA TYR A 142 -1.29 -23.84 5.05
C TYR A 142 -1.31 -23.61 3.54
N ILE A 143 -1.70 -24.63 2.77
CA ILE A 143 -1.67 -24.59 1.30
C ILE A 143 -2.65 -23.53 0.77
N ILE A 144 -3.83 -23.41 1.39
CA ILE A 144 -4.87 -22.46 0.98
C ILE A 144 -4.40 -21.03 1.23
N ILE A 145 -3.85 -20.76 2.41
CA ILE A 145 -3.36 -19.44 2.78
C ILE A 145 -2.12 -19.07 1.98
N ALA A 146 -1.16 -19.99 1.83
CA ALA A 146 0.04 -19.76 1.02
C ALA A 146 -0.31 -19.43 -0.44
N ALA A 147 -1.21 -20.19 -1.07
CA ALA A 147 -1.67 -19.92 -2.43
C ALA A 147 -2.42 -18.58 -2.55
N SER A 148 -3.23 -18.24 -1.55
CA SER A 148 -3.96 -16.99 -1.50
C SER A 148 -3.02 -15.79 -1.34
N ALA A 149 -2.10 -15.87 -0.38
CA ALA A 149 -1.08 -14.86 -0.12
C ALA A 149 -0.18 -14.66 -1.34
N PHE A 150 0.31 -15.75 -1.96
CA PHE A 150 1.08 -15.68 -3.20
C PHE A 150 0.32 -14.93 -4.30
N THR A 151 -0.95 -15.28 -4.52
CA THR A 151 -1.72 -14.67 -5.60
C THR A 151 -2.02 -13.19 -5.34
N VAL A 152 -2.31 -12.81 -4.10
CA VAL A 152 -2.51 -11.40 -3.73
C VAL A 152 -1.22 -10.61 -3.89
N MET A 153 -0.10 -11.10 -3.39
CA MET A 153 1.21 -10.45 -3.53
C MET A 153 1.64 -10.34 -4.99
N PHE A 154 1.43 -11.40 -5.78
CA PHE A 154 1.68 -11.38 -7.21
C PHE A 154 0.77 -10.38 -7.94
N GLY A 155 -0.51 -10.29 -7.55
CA GLY A 155 -1.44 -9.29 -8.04
C GLY A 155 -0.97 -7.86 -7.78
N THR A 156 -0.37 -7.60 -6.61
CA THR A 156 0.23 -6.30 -6.27
C THR A 156 1.42 -5.98 -7.19
N ILE A 157 2.29 -6.95 -7.49
CA ILE A 157 3.39 -6.76 -8.44
C ILE A 157 2.84 -6.34 -9.81
N LEU A 158 1.84 -7.06 -10.32
CA LEU A 158 1.20 -6.73 -11.59
C LEU A 158 0.57 -5.34 -11.59
N ALA A 159 -0.13 -4.97 -10.50
CA ALA A 159 -0.77 -3.67 -10.37
C ALA A 159 0.24 -2.52 -10.34
N VAL A 160 1.34 -2.67 -9.61
CA VAL A 160 2.42 -1.66 -9.53
C VAL A 160 3.12 -1.50 -10.87
N PHE A 161 3.44 -2.62 -11.52
CA PHE A 161 4.09 -2.60 -12.84
C PHE A 161 3.21 -1.95 -13.90
N ASP A 162 1.95 -2.36 -14.00
CA ASP A 162 1.01 -1.75 -14.96
C ASP A 162 0.75 -0.27 -14.64
N GLY A 163 0.55 0.08 -13.36
CA GLY A 163 0.28 1.44 -12.89
C GLY A 163 1.41 2.42 -13.23
N TYR A 164 2.64 2.11 -12.82
CA TYR A 164 3.78 2.96 -13.13
C TYR A 164 4.11 2.99 -14.63
N SER A 165 4.05 1.86 -15.34
CA SER A 165 4.32 1.85 -16.78
C SER A 165 3.34 2.74 -17.55
N ARG A 166 2.04 2.69 -17.21
CA ARG A 166 1.04 3.58 -17.81
C ARG A 166 1.25 5.04 -17.44
N SER A 167 1.55 5.33 -16.17
CA SER A 167 1.80 6.71 -15.73
C SER A 167 3.03 7.32 -16.40
N LEU A 168 4.13 6.58 -16.52
CA LEU A 168 5.34 7.04 -17.20
C LEU A 168 5.10 7.23 -18.70
N GLN A 169 4.39 6.28 -19.34
CA GLN A 169 3.98 6.44 -20.73
C GLN A 169 3.17 7.74 -20.91
N ARG A 170 2.16 7.95 -20.06
CA ARG A 170 1.32 9.15 -20.13
C ARG A 170 2.09 10.44 -19.87
N THR A 171 3.09 10.38 -19.00
CA THR A 171 3.98 11.52 -18.71
C THR A 171 4.80 11.90 -19.94
N VAL A 172 5.43 10.92 -20.60
CA VAL A 172 6.19 11.15 -21.84
C VAL A 172 5.30 11.67 -22.96
N GLU A 173 4.08 11.15 -23.08
CA GLU A 173 3.09 11.66 -24.03
C GLU A 173 2.83 13.15 -23.86
N LEU A 174 2.54 13.58 -22.63
CA LEU A 174 2.20 14.97 -22.32
C LEU A 174 3.39 15.93 -22.50
N ILE A 175 4.61 15.48 -22.25
CA ILE A 175 5.81 16.32 -22.36
C ILE A 175 6.29 16.44 -23.81
N PHE A 176 6.36 15.32 -24.52
CA PHE A 176 7.08 15.24 -25.80
C PHE A 176 6.18 15.23 -27.03
N THR A 177 4.86 15.03 -26.88
CA THR A 177 3.98 14.84 -28.03
C THR A 177 2.92 15.94 -28.13
N LYS A 178 3.00 16.74 -29.21
CA LYS A 178 2.03 17.80 -29.52
C LYS A 178 0.92 17.40 -30.51
N ASN A 179 1.05 16.26 -31.21
CA ASN A 179 0.12 15.84 -32.28
C ASN A 179 -0.35 14.39 -32.12
N GLU A 180 -1.68 14.20 -32.14
CA GLU A 180 -2.41 12.95 -31.79
C GLU A 180 -2.24 11.75 -32.74
N GLU A 181 -1.82 11.94 -33.99
CA GLU A 181 -1.81 10.84 -34.98
C GLU A 181 -0.52 10.01 -35.03
N GLN A 182 0.64 10.59 -34.67
CA GLN A 182 1.86 9.78 -34.44
C GLN A 182 1.74 8.93 -33.16
N ILE A 183 0.62 9.03 -32.42
CA ILE A 183 0.37 8.51 -31.07
C ILE A 183 -0.08 7.04 -30.99
N ARG A 184 -0.02 6.23 -32.06
CA ARG A 184 -0.57 4.85 -31.95
C ARG A 184 0.43 3.71 -32.18
N THR A 185 1.44 3.91 -33.00
CA THR A 185 2.41 2.85 -33.36
C THR A 185 3.66 2.78 -32.48
N LYS A 186 4.14 3.88 -31.89
CA LYS A 186 5.25 3.88 -30.89
C LYS A 186 4.83 3.52 -29.45
N PHE A 187 3.56 3.22 -29.20
CA PHE A 187 2.90 3.38 -27.88
C PHE A 187 2.92 2.12 -27.04
N ARG A 188 2.71 0.98 -27.69
CA ARG A 188 3.01 -0.31 -27.09
C ARG A 188 4.51 -0.42 -26.75
N SER A 189 5.37 0.25 -27.52
CA SER A 189 6.81 0.24 -27.30
C SER A 189 7.18 0.94 -25.99
N PHE A 190 6.67 2.16 -25.71
CA PHE A 190 6.98 2.86 -24.45
C PHE A 190 6.44 2.15 -23.21
N TYR A 191 5.21 1.62 -23.25
CA TYR A 191 4.69 0.81 -22.15
C TYR A 191 5.63 -0.36 -21.83
N VAL A 192 6.00 -1.15 -22.85
CA VAL A 192 6.88 -2.32 -22.67
C VAL A 192 8.27 -1.91 -22.19
N ILE A 193 8.83 -0.80 -22.71
CA ILE A 193 10.11 -0.27 -22.25
C ILE A 193 10.02 0.09 -20.76
N PHE A 194 9.02 0.86 -20.35
CA PHE A 194 8.87 1.22 -18.93
C PHE A 194 8.60 0.01 -18.05
N LEU A 195 7.84 -0.97 -18.53
CA LEU A 195 7.60 -2.23 -17.82
C LEU A 195 8.92 -2.96 -17.57
N ILE A 196 9.77 -3.10 -18.59
CA ILE A 196 11.09 -3.74 -18.48
C ILE A 196 11.99 -2.94 -17.53
N VAL A 197 12.02 -1.60 -17.66
CA VAL A 197 12.84 -0.73 -16.81
C VAL A 197 12.41 -0.82 -15.35
N ILE A 198 11.11 -0.75 -15.06
CA ILE A 198 10.57 -0.89 -13.69
C ILE A 198 10.86 -2.28 -13.14
N SER A 199 10.64 -3.34 -13.94
CA SER A 199 10.91 -4.72 -13.52
C SER A 199 12.38 -4.94 -13.21
N ALA A 200 13.27 -4.51 -14.10
CA ALA A 200 14.72 -4.62 -13.91
C ALA A 200 15.18 -3.78 -12.72
N GLY A 201 14.69 -2.55 -12.59
CA GLY A 201 14.99 -1.67 -11.44
C GLY A 201 14.54 -2.28 -10.11
N SER A 202 13.33 -2.85 -10.08
CA SER A 202 12.79 -3.53 -8.89
C SER A 202 13.65 -4.74 -8.50
N LEU A 203 14.08 -5.55 -9.48
CA LEU A 203 14.97 -6.69 -9.23
C LEU A 203 16.35 -6.22 -8.73
N THR A 204 16.92 -5.17 -9.31
CA THR A 204 18.20 -4.61 -8.85
C THR A 204 18.11 -4.16 -7.40
N VAL A 205 17.03 -3.47 -7.02
CA VAL A 205 16.79 -3.08 -5.61
C VAL A 205 16.70 -4.32 -4.72
N ILE A 206 15.88 -5.32 -5.09
CA ILE A 206 15.75 -6.56 -4.30
C ILE A 206 17.10 -7.27 -4.13
N PHE A 207 17.89 -7.39 -5.20
CA PHE A 207 19.21 -8.04 -5.13
C PHE A 207 20.22 -7.24 -4.29
N GLN A 208 20.14 -5.90 -4.30
CA GLN A 208 21.02 -5.05 -3.51
C GLN A 208 20.76 -5.22 -2.00
N PHE A 209 19.50 -5.32 -1.58
CA PHE A 209 19.15 -5.52 -0.17
C PHE A 209 19.20 -7.01 0.25
N GLY A 210 19.20 -7.93 -0.71
CA GLY A 210 19.33 -9.37 -0.48
C GLY A 210 18.26 -9.90 0.49
N ASN A 211 18.71 -10.50 1.60
CA ASN A 211 17.83 -11.02 2.65
C ASN A 211 17.52 -9.99 3.75
N ASN A 212 17.90 -8.72 3.63
CA ASN A 212 17.63 -7.72 4.66
C ASN A 212 16.27 -7.04 4.45
N LEU A 213 15.19 -7.72 4.84
CA LEU A 213 13.82 -7.22 4.67
C LEU A 213 13.61 -5.88 5.38
N LYS A 214 14.12 -5.75 6.60
CA LYS A 214 13.96 -4.54 7.42
C LYS A 214 14.55 -3.32 6.73
N GLU A 215 15.78 -3.44 6.23
CA GLU A 215 16.45 -2.32 5.55
C GLU A 215 15.75 -1.96 4.22
N LEU A 216 15.26 -2.96 3.48
CA LEU A 216 14.47 -2.73 2.27
C LEU A 216 13.17 -1.97 2.57
N VAL A 217 12.45 -2.38 3.61
CA VAL A 217 11.20 -1.72 4.06
C VAL A 217 11.49 -0.31 4.56
N ASP A 218 12.54 -0.12 5.37
CA ASP A 218 12.96 1.19 5.86
C ASP A 218 13.31 2.12 4.69
N PHE A 219 14.09 1.65 3.71
CA PHE A 219 14.43 2.42 2.51
C PHE A 219 13.18 2.84 1.72
N ALA A 220 12.28 1.90 1.44
CA ALA A 220 11.04 2.16 0.71
C ALA A 220 10.14 3.15 1.46
N THR A 221 10.06 3.00 2.79
CA THR A 221 9.25 3.85 3.67
C THR A 221 9.75 5.28 3.64
N VAL A 222 11.06 5.48 3.82
CA VAL A 222 11.70 6.80 3.76
C VAL A 222 11.47 7.48 2.43
N LEU A 223 11.71 6.77 1.32
CA LEU A 223 11.55 7.36 -0.01
C LEU A 223 10.10 7.80 -0.25
N SER A 224 9.13 6.98 0.16
CA SER A 224 7.70 7.30 0.06
C SER A 224 7.35 8.55 0.88
N PHE A 225 7.85 8.66 2.11
CA PHE A 225 7.62 9.83 2.96
C PHE A 225 8.17 11.13 2.38
N VAL A 226 9.35 11.09 1.79
CA VAL A 226 9.96 12.27 1.17
C VAL A 226 9.14 12.73 -0.05
N ILE A 227 8.57 11.81 -0.80
CA ILE A 227 7.80 12.11 -2.02
C ILE A 227 6.34 12.49 -1.70
N ALA A 228 5.76 11.95 -0.64
CA ALA A 228 4.33 12.10 -0.32
C ALA A 228 3.82 13.56 -0.28
N PRO A 229 4.52 14.54 0.36
CA PRO A 229 4.06 15.93 0.37
C PRO A 229 3.96 16.54 -1.03
N ILE A 230 4.90 16.20 -1.92
CA ILE A 230 4.96 16.73 -3.29
C ILE A 230 3.71 16.27 -4.06
N ILE A 231 3.41 14.98 -3.98
CA ILE A 231 2.25 14.40 -4.67
C ILE A 231 0.94 14.89 -4.04
N ALA A 232 0.88 14.99 -2.72
CA ALA A 232 -0.28 15.53 -2.02
C ALA A 232 -0.59 16.97 -2.44
N ILE A 233 0.42 17.83 -2.61
CA ILE A 233 0.26 19.20 -3.13
C ILE A 233 -0.29 19.18 -4.56
N PHE A 234 0.23 18.33 -5.44
CA PHE A 234 -0.27 18.22 -6.81
C PHE A 234 -1.72 17.76 -6.85
N ASN A 235 -2.07 16.74 -6.07
CA ASN A 235 -3.45 16.25 -5.96
C ASN A 235 -4.38 17.34 -5.43
N PHE A 236 -3.99 18.03 -4.35
CA PHE A 236 -4.78 19.12 -3.78
C PHE A 236 -5.01 20.24 -4.80
N ARG A 237 -3.96 20.67 -5.52
CA ARG A 237 -4.07 21.70 -6.55
C ARG A 237 -4.92 21.25 -7.74
N LEU A 238 -4.86 19.97 -8.12
CA LEU A 238 -5.65 19.42 -9.21
C LEU A 238 -7.16 19.47 -8.88
N VAL A 239 -7.55 18.95 -7.71
CA VAL A 239 -8.97 18.85 -7.34
C VAL A 239 -9.59 20.18 -6.88
N THR A 240 -8.77 21.14 -6.47
CA THR A 240 -9.24 22.50 -6.12
C THR A 240 -9.07 23.53 -7.25
N GLY A 241 -8.36 23.13 -8.32
CA GLY A 241 -7.95 23.99 -9.40
C GLY A 241 -9.05 24.35 -10.40
N LYS A 242 -8.63 25.00 -11.49
CA LYS A 242 -9.52 25.52 -12.54
C LYS A 242 -10.13 24.46 -13.46
N TYR A 243 -9.60 23.25 -13.45
CA TYR A 243 -10.01 22.16 -14.35
C TYR A 243 -11.23 21.36 -13.85
N LEU A 244 -11.73 21.69 -12.66
CA LEU A 244 -12.89 21.03 -12.05
C LEU A 244 -13.96 22.07 -11.73
N ASP A 245 -15.19 21.82 -12.17
CA ASP A 245 -16.34 22.65 -11.83
C ASP A 245 -16.56 22.69 -10.32
N LYS A 246 -17.07 23.82 -9.82
CA LYS A 246 -17.23 24.05 -8.37
C LYS A 246 -18.06 22.96 -7.68
N GLU A 247 -19.06 22.41 -8.36
CA GLU A 247 -19.96 21.36 -7.86
C GLU A 247 -19.26 20.02 -7.63
N HIS A 248 -18.19 19.74 -8.39
CA HIS A 248 -17.42 18.51 -8.28
C HIS A 248 -16.21 18.64 -7.34
N ARG A 249 -15.96 19.84 -6.79
CA ARG A 249 -14.82 20.08 -5.88
C ARG A 249 -15.09 19.48 -4.49
N PRO A 250 -14.01 19.11 -3.77
CA PRO A 250 -14.15 18.63 -2.40
C PRO A 250 -14.76 19.70 -1.48
N SER A 251 -15.42 19.25 -0.43
CA SER A 251 -15.99 20.13 0.60
C SER A 251 -14.89 20.91 1.34
N THR A 252 -15.25 22.02 1.98
CA THR A 252 -14.30 22.84 2.75
C THR A 252 -13.61 22.03 3.85
N LEU A 253 -14.35 21.15 4.54
CA LEU A 253 -13.77 20.25 5.56
C LEU A 253 -12.69 19.34 4.98
N LEU A 254 -12.94 18.74 3.81
CA LEU A 254 -11.97 17.86 3.16
C LEU A 254 -10.75 18.64 2.67
N LYS A 255 -10.93 19.91 2.25
CA LYS A 255 -9.80 20.78 1.92
C LYS A 255 -8.93 21.09 3.13
N ILE A 256 -9.54 21.43 4.26
CA ILE A 256 -8.82 21.67 5.51
C ILE A 256 -8.07 20.41 5.93
N LEU A 257 -8.74 19.25 5.94
CA LEU A 257 -8.13 17.97 6.27
C LEU A 257 -6.95 17.63 5.35
N SER A 258 -7.10 17.84 4.05
CA SER A 258 -6.03 17.62 3.08
C SER A 258 -4.86 18.58 3.28
N PHE A 259 -5.13 19.86 3.59
CA PHE A 259 -4.10 20.84 3.86
C PHE A 259 -3.32 20.52 5.15
N THR A 260 -4.02 20.18 6.24
CA THR A 260 -3.38 19.74 7.48
C THR A 260 -2.57 18.46 7.28
N GLY A 261 -3.05 17.54 6.44
CA GLY A 261 -2.31 16.34 6.04
C GLY A 261 -1.03 16.67 5.28
N ILE A 262 -1.06 17.63 4.34
CA ILE A 262 0.15 18.09 3.63
C ILE A 262 1.15 18.71 4.61
N VAL A 263 0.70 19.56 5.53
CA VAL A 263 1.57 20.16 6.55
C VAL A 263 2.17 19.09 7.46
N PHE A 264 1.38 18.11 7.89
CA PHE A 264 1.84 16.99 8.70
C PHE A 264 2.89 16.15 7.98
N LEU A 265 2.62 15.72 6.74
CA LEU A 265 3.56 14.93 5.93
C LEU A 265 4.84 15.71 5.64
N GLY A 266 4.72 17.01 5.31
CA GLY A 266 5.87 17.87 5.06
C GLY A 266 6.73 18.08 6.30
N GLY A 267 6.11 18.36 7.44
CA GLY A 267 6.79 18.49 8.72
C GLY A 267 7.49 17.19 9.13
N PHE A 268 6.81 16.05 8.95
CA PHE A 268 7.39 14.74 9.25
C PHE A 268 8.57 14.41 8.33
N ALA A 269 8.45 14.66 7.01
CA ALA A 269 9.55 14.43 6.08
C ALA A 269 10.78 15.29 6.42
N ILE A 270 10.59 16.57 6.76
CA ILE A 270 11.69 17.46 7.18
C ILE A 270 12.32 16.96 8.49
N PHE A 271 11.49 16.64 9.48
CA PHE A 271 11.96 16.15 10.77
C PHE A 271 12.74 14.83 10.63
N PHE A 272 12.23 13.91 9.82
CA PHE A 272 12.89 12.65 9.52
C PHE A 272 14.26 12.87 8.86
N LEU A 273 14.33 13.74 7.84
CA LEU A 273 15.59 14.08 7.18
C LEU A 273 16.59 14.74 8.14
N PHE A 274 16.11 15.59 9.05
CA PHE A 274 16.94 16.21 10.07
C PHE A 274 17.58 15.15 10.97
N ILE A 275 16.78 14.23 11.49
CA ILE A 275 17.25 13.20 12.42
C ILE A 275 18.19 12.20 11.73
N LYS A 276 17.90 11.83 10.47
CA LYS A 276 18.69 10.83 9.76
C LYS A 276 20.07 11.34 9.29
N PHE A 277 20.19 12.64 9.00
CA PHE A 277 21.40 13.20 8.37
C PHE A 277 22.14 14.26 9.19
N LEU A 278 21.51 14.88 10.19
CA LEU A 278 22.09 15.97 10.99
C LEU A 278 22.32 15.61 12.47
N GLN A 279 21.95 14.40 12.89
CA GLN A 279 22.19 13.85 14.22
C GLN A 279 22.94 12.52 14.11
#